data_AF-A0A350YGZ7-F1
#
_entry.id   AF-A0A350YGZ7-F1
#
_cell.length_a   1.000
_cell.length_b   1.000
_cell.length_c   1.000
_cell.angle_alpha   90.00
_cell.angle_beta   90.00
_cell.angle_gamma   90.00
#
_symmetry.space_group_name_H-M   'P 1'
#
loop_
_entity.id
_entity.type
_entity.pdbx_description
1 polymer ?
#
loop_
_entity_poly.entity_id
_entity_poly.type
_entity_poly.pdbx_seq_one_letter_code
_entity_poly.pdbx_strand_id
1 'polypeptide(L)'
;MESARLTTMLQKPILTRPELSADNAMRLFWWVDRDLRRATLEKYGFGPGRLESALDKAVEEKLNAHIFESSNDSAMETLADWMEERDALTTRFFLPMLRMGHYRLFNVVLGRLNQLELSLVDVITEKAGGRMMVALCRSLNIDKGSFISIYLLSRGGRRDEQVVNPRELSVTMEAFDRLSPVVAEVMVQSWRADPSDVYKRVEMPLESLEA
;
A
#
# COMPACT_ATOMS: atom_id res chain seq x y z
N MET A 1 -21.66 -4.38 29.89
CA MET A 1 -20.23 -4.43 30.29
C MET A 1 -19.84 -5.75 30.98
N GLU A 2 -20.70 -6.78 31.01
CA GLU A 2 -20.36 -8.11 31.56
C GLU A 2 -19.63 -9.01 30.53
N SER A 3 -20.01 -8.94 29.25
CA SER A 3 -19.56 -9.89 28.23
C SER A 3 -18.08 -9.77 27.83
N ALA A 4 -17.45 -8.60 27.98
CA ALA A 4 -16.03 -8.42 27.65
C ALA A 4 -15.10 -9.03 28.71
N ARG A 5 -15.54 -9.09 29.98
CA ARG A 5 -14.73 -9.66 31.07
C ARG A 5 -14.66 -11.18 31.01
N LEU A 6 -15.74 -11.83 30.56
CA LEU A 6 -15.80 -13.28 30.41
C LEU A 6 -14.88 -13.79 29.28
N THR A 7 -14.75 -13.04 28.18
CA THR A 7 -13.85 -13.40 27.07
C THR A 7 -12.37 -13.37 27.46
N THR A 8 -11.95 -12.38 28.25
CA THR A 8 -10.55 -12.27 28.73
C THR A 8 -10.19 -13.38 29.74
N MET A 9 -11.15 -13.81 30.57
CA MET A 9 -10.91 -14.91 31.52
C MET A 9 -10.87 -16.28 30.86
N LEU A 10 -11.54 -16.47 29.72
CA LEU A 10 -11.51 -17.72 28.94
C LEU A 10 -10.28 -17.84 28.02
N GLN A 11 -9.57 -16.75 27.74
CA GLN A 11 -8.35 -16.76 26.93
C GLN A 11 -7.13 -17.33 27.68
N LYS A 12 -7.02 -17.10 28.99
CA LYS A 12 -5.89 -17.58 29.80
C LYS A 12 -5.80 -19.12 29.89
N PRO A 13 -6.88 -19.88 30.12
CA PRO A 13 -6.79 -21.34 30.27
C PRO A 13 -6.49 -22.08 28.96
N ILE A 14 -6.91 -21.56 27.81
CA ILE A 14 -6.66 -22.20 26.50
C ILE A 14 -5.15 -22.19 26.15
N LEU A 15 -4.46 -21.11 26.50
CA LEU A 15 -3.03 -20.92 26.24
C LEU A 15 -2.11 -21.73 27.16
N THR A 16 -2.67 -22.46 28.12
CA THR A 16 -1.93 -23.30 29.08
C THR A 16 -2.08 -24.80 28.81
N ARG A 17 -2.77 -25.18 27.73
CA ARG A 17 -3.01 -26.59 27.40
C ARG A 17 -1.77 -27.23 26.77
N PRO A 18 -1.31 -28.39 27.28
CA PRO A 18 -0.12 -29.09 26.78
C PRO A 18 -0.25 -29.66 25.36
N GLU A 19 -1.45 -29.56 24.74
CA GLU A 19 -1.75 -30.08 23.41
C GLU A 19 -1.49 -29.06 22.28
N LEU A 20 -1.07 -27.84 22.63
CA LEU A 20 -0.65 -26.80 21.68
C LEU A 20 0.79 -27.06 21.23
N SER A 21 0.96 -28.02 20.33
CA SER A 21 2.22 -28.22 19.60
C SER A 21 2.53 -27.01 18.71
N ALA A 22 3.82 -26.81 18.39
CA ALA A 22 4.27 -25.72 17.51
C ALA A 22 3.54 -25.69 16.16
N ASP A 23 3.10 -26.85 15.66
CA ASP A 23 2.35 -27.00 14.42
C ASP A 23 0.94 -26.37 14.50
N ASN A 24 0.25 -26.57 15.62
CA ASN A 24 -1.09 -26.01 15.85
C ASN A 24 -1.03 -24.51 16.19
N ALA A 25 0.03 -24.06 16.86
CA ALA A 25 0.29 -22.64 17.09
C ALA A 25 0.48 -21.88 15.77
N MET A 26 1.12 -22.50 14.77
CA MET A 26 1.36 -21.92 13.45
C MET A 26 0.07 -21.79 12.62
N ARG A 27 -0.90 -22.71 12.81
CA ARG A 27 -2.24 -22.59 12.20
C ARG A 27 -3.09 -21.50 12.85
N LEU A 28 -3.03 -21.38 14.18
CA LEU A 28 -3.67 -20.28 14.91
C LEU A 28 -3.02 -18.93 14.55
N PHE A 29 -1.71 -18.88 14.38
CA PHE A 29 -0.95 -17.67 14.03
C PHE A 29 -1.45 -16.98 12.75
N TRP A 30 -1.90 -17.74 11.75
CA TRP A 30 -2.50 -17.17 10.53
C TRP A 30 -3.92 -16.60 10.71
N TRP A 31 -4.54 -16.85 11.87
CA TRP A 31 -5.93 -16.50 12.15
C TRP A 31 -6.12 -15.48 13.26
N VAL A 32 -5.05 -14.93 13.84
CA VAL A 32 -5.18 -13.94 14.92
C VAL A 32 -4.69 -12.56 14.54
N ASP A 33 -5.39 -11.58 15.09
CA ASP A 33 -5.16 -10.16 14.89
C ASP A 33 -3.70 -9.77 15.18
N ARG A 34 -3.25 -8.68 14.57
CA ARG A 34 -1.87 -8.20 14.50
C ARG A 34 -1.20 -8.12 15.89
N ASP A 35 -1.96 -7.75 16.91
CA ASP A 35 -1.45 -7.63 18.28
C ASP A 35 -1.23 -8.99 18.97
N LEU A 36 -2.02 -10.01 18.63
CA LEU A 36 -1.78 -11.36 19.17
C LEU A 36 -0.67 -12.10 18.42
N ARG A 37 -0.50 -11.86 17.11
CA ARG A 37 0.67 -12.35 16.36
C ARG A 37 1.97 -11.83 16.98
N ARG A 38 2.03 -10.53 17.27
CA ARG A 38 3.20 -9.88 17.91
C ARG A 38 3.45 -10.44 19.32
N ALA A 39 2.41 -10.53 20.15
CA ALA A 39 2.52 -11.06 21.51
C ALA A 39 2.89 -12.56 21.57
N THR A 40 2.50 -13.34 20.55
CA THR A 40 2.87 -14.76 20.44
C THR A 40 4.35 -14.91 20.09
N LEU A 41 4.87 -14.10 19.18
CA LEU A 41 6.28 -14.16 18.75
C LEU A 41 7.26 -13.76 19.86
N GLU A 42 6.94 -12.72 20.64
CA GLU A 42 7.74 -12.31 21.81
C GLU A 42 7.82 -13.42 22.87
N LYS A 43 6.75 -14.21 23.04
CA LYS A 43 6.69 -15.29 24.03
C LYS A 43 7.41 -16.58 23.58
N TYR A 44 7.46 -16.88 22.28
CA TYR A 44 8.04 -18.12 21.74
C TYR A 44 9.46 -17.98 21.16
N GLY A 45 10.13 -16.84 21.36
CA GLY A 45 11.57 -16.70 21.10
C GLY A 45 11.95 -16.56 19.62
N PHE A 46 11.01 -16.16 18.76
CA PHE A 46 11.35 -15.75 17.40
C PHE A 46 11.97 -14.37 17.47
N GLY A 47 13.24 -14.24 17.08
CA GLY A 47 13.96 -12.97 17.12
C GLY A 47 13.18 -11.85 16.40
N PRO A 48 13.24 -10.60 16.91
CA PRO A 48 12.50 -9.49 16.34
C PRO A 48 12.87 -9.34 14.85
N GLY A 49 11.87 -9.34 13.96
CA GLY A 49 12.08 -9.16 12.52
C GLY A 49 12.17 -10.45 11.70
N ARG A 50 12.24 -11.66 12.29
CA ARG A 50 12.38 -12.90 11.51
C ARG A 50 11.13 -13.24 10.69
N LEU A 51 9.95 -12.97 11.25
CA LEU A 51 8.70 -13.13 10.52
C LEU A 51 8.63 -12.12 9.37
N GLU A 52 8.90 -10.86 9.67
CA GLU A 52 8.86 -9.76 8.71
C GLU A 52 9.81 -10.05 7.55
N SER A 53 11.03 -10.53 7.84
CA SER A 53 11.99 -10.95 6.83
C SER A 53 11.53 -12.16 6.02
N ALA A 54 10.86 -13.13 6.63
CA ALA A 54 10.30 -14.27 5.91
C ALA A 54 9.13 -13.86 5.00
N LEU A 55 8.28 -12.94 5.47
CA LEU A 55 7.20 -12.36 4.70
C LEU A 55 7.73 -11.53 3.53
N ASP A 56 8.75 -10.70 3.77
CA ASP A 56 9.42 -9.91 2.74
C ASP A 56 9.99 -10.79 1.64
N LYS A 57 10.71 -11.85 2.02
CA LYS A 57 11.23 -12.83 1.06
C LYS A 57 10.11 -13.49 0.25
N ALA A 58 9.01 -13.89 0.90
CA ALA A 58 7.90 -14.50 0.20
C ALA A 58 7.22 -13.53 -0.79
N VAL A 59 7.07 -12.25 -0.41
CA VAL A 59 6.57 -11.20 -1.31
C VAL A 59 7.54 -10.99 -2.48
N GLU A 60 8.84 -10.86 -2.23
CA GLU A 60 9.86 -10.70 -3.26
C GLU A 60 9.91 -11.89 -4.23
N GLU A 61 9.85 -13.12 -3.73
CA GLU A 61 9.77 -14.33 -4.55
C GLU A 61 8.54 -14.32 -5.45
N LYS A 62 7.38 -13.90 -4.93
CA LYS A 62 6.14 -13.78 -5.71
C LYS A 62 6.24 -12.69 -6.78
N LEU A 63 6.74 -11.50 -6.43
CA LEU A 63 6.96 -10.44 -7.42
C LEU A 63 7.84 -10.95 -8.56
N ASN A 64 8.98 -11.57 -8.22
CA ASN A 64 9.90 -12.12 -9.22
C ASN A 64 9.24 -13.22 -10.09
N ALA A 65 8.42 -14.09 -9.50
CA ALA A 65 7.71 -15.14 -10.23
C ALA A 65 6.71 -14.58 -11.26
N HIS A 66 6.13 -13.41 -10.99
CA HIS A 66 5.12 -12.80 -11.85
C HIS A 66 5.68 -11.73 -12.81
N ILE A 67 7.00 -11.57 -12.94
CA ILE A 67 7.60 -10.54 -13.83
C ILE A 67 7.03 -10.62 -15.25
N PHE A 68 6.91 -11.84 -15.80
CA PHE A 68 6.38 -12.08 -17.15
C PHE A 68 4.85 -11.96 -17.24
N GLU A 69 4.16 -11.92 -16.10
CA GLU A 69 2.71 -11.74 -15.99
C GLU A 69 2.33 -10.32 -15.50
N SER A 70 3.29 -9.39 -15.48
CA SER A 70 3.09 -8.02 -15.00
C SER A 70 2.00 -7.23 -15.74
N SER A 71 1.66 -7.65 -16.96
CA SER A 71 0.56 -7.11 -17.77
C SER A 71 -0.79 -7.81 -17.57
N ASN A 72 -0.85 -8.87 -16.76
CA ASN A 72 -2.08 -9.58 -16.44
C ASN A 72 -2.71 -9.01 -15.16
N ASP A 73 -3.73 -8.17 -15.35
CA ASP A 73 -4.39 -7.48 -14.23
C ASP A 73 -4.98 -8.44 -13.19
N SER A 74 -5.57 -9.55 -13.62
CA SER A 74 -6.16 -10.54 -12.71
C SER A 74 -5.09 -11.24 -11.85
N ALA A 75 -3.91 -11.52 -12.42
CA ALA A 75 -2.79 -12.06 -11.66
C ALA A 75 -2.28 -11.06 -10.61
N MET A 76 -2.22 -9.77 -10.96
CA MET A 76 -1.79 -8.71 -10.04
C MET A 76 -2.81 -8.47 -8.92
N GLU A 77 -4.10 -8.52 -9.21
CA GLU A 77 -5.16 -8.44 -8.18
C GLU A 77 -5.11 -9.65 -7.24
N THR A 78 -4.93 -10.87 -7.77
CA THR A 78 -4.76 -12.09 -6.97
C THR A 78 -3.53 -12.01 -6.06
N LEU A 79 -2.43 -11.44 -6.55
CA LEU A 79 -1.23 -11.23 -5.75
C LEU A 79 -1.46 -10.18 -4.63
N ALA A 80 -2.20 -9.11 -4.92
CA ALA A 80 -2.59 -8.13 -3.90
C ALA A 80 -3.46 -8.77 -2.81
N ASP A 81 -4.43 -9.61 -3.17
CA ASP A 81 -5.25 -10.37 -2.21
C ASP A 81 -4.40 -11.26 -1.32
N TRP A 82 -3.46 -12.00 -1.92
CA TRP A 82 -2.52 -12.84 -1.19
C TRP A 82 -1.67 -12.03 -0.18
N MET A 83 -1.25 -10.81 -0.55
CA MET A 83 -0.53 -9.90 0.34
C MET A 83 -1.41 -9.37 1.47
N GLU A 84 -2.66 -9.00 1.17
CA GLU A 84 -3.62 -8.46 2.15
C GLU A 84 -3.99 -9.48 3.22
N GLU A 85 -4.31 -10.72 2.81
CA GLU A 85 -4.57 -11.84 3.72
C GLU A 85 -3.44 -12.07 4.75
N ARG A 86 -2.22 -11.62 4.43
CA ARG A 86 -1.01 -11.84 5.22
C ARG A 86 -0.53 -10.60 5.97
N ASP A 87 -1.30 -9.50 5.91
CA ASP A 87 -0.92 -8.19 6.47
C ASP A 87 0.42 -7.69 5.88
N ALA A 88 0.62 -7.95 4.58
CA ALA A 88 1.86 -7.64 3.85
C ALA A 88 1.75 -6.38 2.98
N LEU A 89 0.60 -5.70 2.95
CA LEU A 89 0.43 -4.45 2.20
C LEU A 89 1.19 -3.32 2.92
N THR A 90 2.27 -2.84 2.30
CA THR A 90 3.10 -1.77 2.87
C THR A 90 3.81 -0.98 1.76
N THR A 91 4.11 0.29 2.03
CA THR A 91 4.80 1.19 1.09
C THR A 91 6.21 0.72 0.73
N ARG A 92 6.84 -0.16 1.53
CA ARG A 92 8.21 -0.66 1.25
C ARG A 92 8.31 -1.43 -0.07
N PHE A 93 7.20 -1.99 -0.55
CA PHE A 93 7.17 -2.75 -1.80
C PHE A 93 6.90 -1.89 -3.04
N PHE A 94 6.58 -0.60 -2.90
CA PHE A 94 6.28 0.27 -4.05
C PHE A 94 7.43 0.35 -5.04
N LEU A 95 8.66 0.59 -4.57
CA LEU A 95 9.83 0.67 -5.44
C LEU A 95 10.17 -0.68 -6.10
N PRO A 96 10.22 -1.82 -5.37
CA PRO A 96 10.34 -3.13 -6.00
C PRO A 96 9.30 -3.39 -7.09
N MET A 97 8.00 -3.17 -6.80
CA MET A 97 6.91 -3.37 -7.77
C MET A 97 7.13 -2.56 -9.04
N LEU A 98 7.40 -1.26 -8.89
CA LEU A 98 7.60 -0.35 -10.02
C LEU A 98 8.85 -0.68 -10.84
N ARG A 99 9.97 -1.05 -10.19
CA ARG A 99 11.21 -1.44 -10.88
C ARG A 99 11.05 -2.72 -11.71
N MET A 100 10.21 -3.64 -11.25
CA MET A 100 9.90 -4.89 -11.96
C MET A 100 8.76 -4.72 -12.99
N GLY A 101 8.22 -3.51 -13.15
CA GLY A 101 7.14 -3.24 -14.10
C GLY A 101 5.75 -3.66 -13.63
N HIS A 102 5.57 -4.02 -12.35
CA HIS A 102 4.27 -4.36 -11.76
C HIS A 102 3.44 -3.08 -11.45
N TYR A 103 3.21 -2.25 -12.46
CA TYR A 103 2.49 -0.98 -12.32
C TYR A 103 1.05 -1.20 -11.83
N ARG A 104 0.37 -2.22 -12.36
CA ARG A 104 -0.99 -2.57 -11.92
C ARG A 104 -1.03 -2.95 -10.45
N LEU A 105 -0.13 -3.83 -10.00
CA LEU A 105 -0.03 -4.21 -8.58
C LEU A 105 0.25 -2.99 -7.71
N PHE A 106 1.15 -2.10 -8.14
CA PHE A 106 1.41 -0.85 -7.44
C PHE A 106 0.13 -0.02 -7.27
N ASN A 107 -0.69 0.16 -8.33
CA ASN A 107 -1.95 0.89 -8.24
C ASN A 107 -2.96 0.21 -7.30
N VAL A 108 -3.07 -1.12 -7.36
CA VAL A 108 -3.94 -1.90 -6.45
C VAL A 108 -3.53 -1.68 -4.99
N VAL A 109 -2.24 -1.84 -4.67
CA VAL A 109 -1.74 -1.68 -3.29
C VAL A 109 -1.84 -0.22 -2.84
N LEU A 110 -1.54 0.75 -3.71
CA LEU A 110 -1.68 2.17 -3.42
C LEU A 110 -3.13 2.54 -3.10
N GLY A 111 -4.08 1.97 -3.85
CA GLY A 111 -5.52 2.11 -3.62
C GLY A 111 -5.95 1.51 -2.29
N ARG A 112 -5.57 0.26 -1.99
CA ARG A 112 -5.91 -0.40 -0.71
C ARG A 112 -5.35 0.36 0.49
N LEU A 113 -4.07 0.77 0.45
CA LEU A 113 -3.45 1.53 1.53
C LEU A 113 -4.09 2.91 1.72
N ASN A 114 -4.54 3.55 0.64
CA ASN A 114 -5.29 4.81 0.71
C ASN A 114 -6.81 4.62 0.82
N GLN A 115 -7.34 3.39 0.87
CA GLN A 115 -8.77 3.08 0.84
C GLN A 115 -9.54 3.76 -0.32
N LEU A 116 -8.95 3.78 -1.51
CA LEU A 116 -9.54 4.34 -2.72
C LEU A 116 -9.86 3.24 -3.74
N GLU A 117 -10.92 3.45 -4.50
CA GLU A 117 -11.26 2.65 -5.67
C GLU A 117 -10.13 2.68 -6.70
N LEU A 118 -9.85 1.52 -7.29
CA LEU A 118 -8.73 1.35 -8.21
C LEU A 118 -8.85 2.25 -9.45
N SER A 119 -10.06 2.43 -9.96
CA SER A 119 -10.34 3.33 -11.10
C SER A 119 -9.93 4.78 -10.84
N LEU A 120 -10.08 5.25 -9.59
CA LEU A 120 -9.65 6.59 -9.18
C LEU A 120 -8.13 6.68 -9.11
N VAL A 121 -7.47 5.65 -8.58
CA VAL A 121 -6.01 5.56 -8.53
C VAL A 121 -5.41 5.51 -9.94
N ASP A 122 -5.99 4.73 -10.84
CA ASP A 122 -5.58 4.67 -12.25
C ASP A 122 -5.67 6.07 -12.88
N VAL A 123 -6.76 6.81 -12.64
CA VAL A 123 -6.89 8.20 -13.11
C VAL A 123 -5.81 9.12 -12.51
N ILE A 124 -5.51 9.02 -11.22
CA ILE A 124 -4.48 9.83 -10.56
C ILE A 124 -3.07 9.51 -11.09
N THR A 125 -2.78 8.23 -11.32
CA THR A 125 -1.44 7.77 -11.72
C THR A 125 -1.18 7.93 -13.21
N GLU A 126 -2.20 7.77 -14.06
CA GLU A 126 -2.09 7.83 -15.52
C GLU A 126 -2.43 9.18 -16.13
N LYS A 127 -3.44 9.88 -15.60
CA LYS A 127 -4.02 11.07 -16.24
C LYS A 127 -3.78 12.36 -15.47
N ALA A 128 -3.79 12.30 -14.13
CA ALA A 128 -3.54 13.48 -13.33
C ALA A 128 -2.05 13.89 -13.39
N GLY A 129 -1.81 15.20 -13.27
CA GLY A 129 -0.47 15.72 -12.98
C GLY A 129 0.05 15.23 -11.62
N GLY A 130 1.36 15.35 -11.38
CA GLY A 130 1.99 14.79 -10.18
C GLY A 130 1.44 15.29 -8.83
N ARG A 131 0.69 16.40 -8.79
CA ARG A 131 0.10 16.96 -7.55
C ARG A 131 -0.85 16.03 -6.82
N MET A 132 -1.68 15.26 -7.52
CA MET A 132 -2.61 14.33 -6.85
C MET A 132 -1.85 13.10 -6.32
N MET A 133 -0.83 12.64 -7.05
CA MET A 133 0.07 11.57 -6.60
C MET A 133 0.86 11.99 -5.35
N VAL A 134 1.26 13.25 -5.24
CA VAL A 134 1.85 13.81 -4.01
C VAL A 134 0.93 13.57 -2.82
N ALA A 135 -0.37 13.87 -2.93
CA ALA A 135 -1.29 13.68 -1.82
C ALA A 135 -1.40 12.20 -1.41
N LEU A 136 -1.52 11.27 -2.36
CA LEU A 136 -1.56 9.82 -2.08
C LEU A 136 -0.29 9.31 -1.39
N CYS A 137 0.87 9.86 -1.73
CA CYS A 137 2.13 9.44 -1.13
C CYS A 137 2.36 10.10 0.24
N ARG A 138 1.92 11.35 0.40
CA ARG A 138 2.05 12.10 1.65
C ARG A 138 1.12 11.59 2.75
N SER A 139 -0.11 11.18 2.42
CA SER A 139 -1.01 10.51 3.37
C SER A 139 -0.39 9.23 3.95
N LEU A 140 0.39 8.51 3.14
CA LEU A 140 1.13 7.31 3.52
C LEU A 140 2.49 7.57 4.16
N ASN A 141 2.83 8.83 4.48
CA ASN A 141 4.10 9.25 5.08
C ASN A 141 5.35 8.82 4.28
N ILE A 142 5.24 8.75 2.95
CA ILE A 142 6.39 8.48 2.08
C ILE A 142 7.33 9.69 2.14
N ASP A 143 8.64 9.42 2.26
CA ASP A 143 9.66 10.46 2.27
C ASP A 143 9.93 11.01 0.85
N LYS A 144 10.58 12.17 0.77
CA LYS A 144 10.84 12.85 -0.50
C LYS A 144 11.66 12.02 -1.49
N GLY A 145 12.69 11.32 -1.01
CA GLY A 145 13.56 10.52 -1.87
C GLY A 145 12.83 9.32 -2.48
N SER A 146 12.06 8.62 -1.65
CA SER A 146 11.17 7.54 -2.10
C SER A 146 10.11 8.05 -3.08
N PHE A 147 9.51 9.21 -2.79
CA PHE A 147 8.49 9.80 -3.66
C PHE A 147 9.04 10.16 -5.04
N ILE A 148 10.22 10.80 -5.13
CA ILE A 148 10.85 11.10 -6.43
C ILE A 148 10.99 9.82 -7.26
N SER A 149 11.49 8.76 -6.63
CA SER A 149 11.71 7.48 -7.29
C SER A 149 10.39 6.83 -7.73
N ILE A 150 9.38 6.82 -6.86
CA ILE A 150 8.03 6.33 -7.18
C ILE A 150 7.44 7.12 -8.35
N TYR A 151 7.51 8.45 -8.30
CA TYR A 151 6.96 9.32 -9.33
C TYR A 151 7.60 9.05 -10.70
N LEU A 152 8.93 9.05 -10.78
CA LEU A 152 9.66 8.78 -12.02
C LEU A 152 9.37 7.38 -12.57
N LEU A 153 9.40 6.35 -11.72
CA LEU A 153 9.14 4.98 -12.16
C LEU A 153 7.68 4.78 -12.57
N SER A 154 6.72 5.37 -11.85
CA SER A 154 5.29 5.25 -12.19
C SER A 154 4.98 5.82 -13.59
N ARG A 155 5.76 6.80 -14.07
CA ARG A 155 5.62 7.35 -15.41
C ARG A 155 6.15 6.42 -16.50
N GLY A 156 7.17 5.62 -16.22
CA GLY A 156 7.66 4.58 -17.15
C GLY A 156 6.62 3.52 -17.52
N GLY A 157 5.53 3.39 -16.75
CA GLY A 157 4.40 2.52 -17.07
C GLY A 157 3.37 3.12 -18.03
N ARG A 158 3.44 4.41 -18.35
CA ARG A 158 2.50 5.07 -19.28
C ARG A 158 2.82 4.70 -20.72
N ARG A 159 1.79 4.33 -21.49
CA ARG A 159 1.94 3.96 -22.91
C ARG A 159 2.43 5.11 -23.80
N ASP A 160 2.11 6.35 -23.42
CA ASP A 160 2.30 7.54 -24.27
C ASP A 160 3.43 8.48 -23.81
N GLU A 161 4.03 8.26 -22.63
CA GLU A 161 5.00 9.19 -22.03
C GLU A 161 6.08 8.45 -21.24
N GLN A 162 7.24 8.23 -21.86
CA GLN A 162 8.38 7.58 -21.20
C GLN A 162 9.41 8.57 -20.60
N VAL A 163 9.31 9.86 -20.95
CA VAL A 163 10.24 10.90 -20.49
C VAL A 163 9.47 11.93 -19.68
N VAL A 164 9.76 11.98 -18.37
CA VAL A 164 9.15 12.97 -17.47
C VAL A 164 9.65 14.37 -17.81
N ASN A 165 8.73 15.30 -18.05
CA ASN A 165 9.07 16.70 -18.26
C ASN A 165 9.75 17.29 -17.00
N PRO A 166 10.98 17.83 -17.09
CA PRO A 166 11.67 18.41 -15.92
C PRO A 166 10.88 19.51 -15.22
N ARG A 167 10.06 20.27 -15.96
CA ARG A 167 9.20 21.31 -15.39
C ARG A 167 8.06 20.72 -14.56
N GLU A 168 7.44 19.64 -15.04
CA GLU A 168 6.39 18.93 -14.29
C GLU A 168 6.97 18.28 -13.03
N LEU A 169 8.18 17.71 -13.11
CA LEU A 169 8.89 17.18 -11.96
C LEU A 169 9.13 18.27 -10.90
N SER A 170 9.64 19.44 -11.29
CA SER A 170 9.87 20.57 -10.38
C SER A 170 8.57 21.03 -9.70
N VAL A 171 7.49 21.23 -10.47
CA VAL A 171 6.17 21.62 -9.92
C VAL A 171 5.64 20.57 -8.93
N THR A 172 5.85 19.29 -9.25
CA THR A 172 5.46 18.16 -8.39
C THR A 172 6.27 18.14 -7.10
N MET A 173 7.58 18.39 -7.17
CA MET A 173 8.44 18.46 -5.98
C MET A 173 8.10 19.63 -5.07
N GLU A 174 7.82 20.79 -5.65
CA GLU A 174 7.36 21.93 -4.85
C GLU A 174 6.01 21.65 -4.17
N ALA A 175 5.09 20.95 -4.86
CA ALA A 175 3.84 20.53 -4.25
C ALA A 175 4.09 19.56 -3.08
N PHE A 176 5.04 18.65 -3.22
CA PHE A 176 5.44 17.73 -2.15
C PHE A 176 6.00 18.46 -0.93
N ASP A 177 6.87 19.44 -1.14
CA ASP A 177 7.48 20.22 -0.06
C ASP A 177 6.44 21.05 0.72
N ARG A 178 5.41 21.55 0.03
CA ARG A 178 4.35 22.38 0.65
C ARG A 178 3.25 21.56 1.32
N LEU A 179 2.94 20.37 0.84
CA LEU A 179 1.84 19.57 1.37
C LEU A 179 2.27 18.81 2.63
N SER A 180 1.62 19.05 3.77
CA SER A 180 1.87 18.27 4.99
C SER A 180 1.15 16.90 4.94
N PRO A 181 1.61 15.88 5.69
CA PRO A 181 0.96 14.56 5.69
C PRO A 181 -0.49 14.64 6.19
N VAL A 182 -0.74 15.51 7.18
CA VAL A 182 -2.07 15.71 7.77
C VAL A 182 -3.03 16.31 6.74
N VAL A 183 -2.61 17.33 5.99
CA VAL A 183 -3.45 17.93 4.94
C VAL A 183 -3.66 16.95 3.79
N ALA A 184 -2.64 16.17 3.43
CA ALA A 184 -2.75 15.13 2.42
C ALA A 184 -3.80 14.07 2.81
N GLU A 185 -3.80 13.60 4.06
CA GLU A 185 -4.81 12.65 4.54
C GLU A 185 -6.22 13.24 4.47
N VAL A 186 -6.42 14.52 4.82
CA VAL A 186 -7.73 15.19 4.66
C VAL A 186 -8.17 15.24 3.19
N MET A 187 -7.25 15.53 2.26
CA MET A 187 -7.54 15.50 0.83
C MET A 187 -7.96 14.10 0.38
N VAL A 188 -7.20 13.06 0.76
CA VAL A 188 -7.53 11.67 0.40
C VAL A 188 -8.86 11.25 1.00
N GLN A 189 -9.16 11.62 2.26
CA GLN A 189 -10.46 11.38 2.87
C GLN A 189 -11.62 12.03 2.10
N SER A 190 -11.42 13.25 1.60
CA SER A 190 -12.43 13.88 0.74
C SER A 190 -12.68 13.10 -0.55
N TRP A 191 -11.64 12.51 -1.14
CA TRP A 191 -11.76 11.69 -2.35
C TRP A 191 -12.42 10.33 -2.10
N ARG A 192 -12.20 9.74 -0.91
CA ARG A 192 -12.94 8.55 -0.46
C ARG A 192 -14.44 8.83 -0.37
N ALA A 193 -14.81 10.01 0.12
CA ALA A 193 -16.20 10.40 0.30
C ALA A 193 -16.87 10.83 -1.01
N ASP A 194 -16.16 11.59 -1.84
CA ASP A 194 -16.63 12.06 -3.15
C ASP A 194 -15.48 12.08 -4.18
N PRO A 195 -15.41 11.09 -5.08
CA PRO A 195 -14.38 11.05 -6.11
C PRO A 195 -14.65 12.01 -7.28
N SER A 196 -15.85 12.61 -7.38
CA SER A 196 -16.23 13.46 -8.52
C SER A 196 -15.33 14.68 -8.69
N ASP A 197 -14.80 15.22 -7.59
CA ASP A 197 -13.89 16.35 -7.62
C ASP A 197 -12.54 16.04 -8.25
N VAL A 198 -12.08 14.79 -8.12
CA VAL A 198 -10.85 14.33 -8.79
C VAL A 198 -11.09 14.22 -10.28
N TYR A 199 -12.17 13.57 -10.70
CA TYR A 199 -12.51 13.41 -12.11
C TYR A 199 -12.66 14.76 -12.82
N LYS A 200 -13.40 15.72 -12.22
CA LYS A 200 -13.53 17.09 -12.77
C LYS A 200 -12.19 17.78 -12.95
N ARG A 201 -11.28 17.67 -11.98
CA ARG A 201 -9.95 18.30 -12.03
C ARG A 201 -9.02 17.66 -13.06
N VAL A 202 -9.22 16.38 -13.39
CA VAL A 202 -8.47 15.69 -14.44
C VAL A 202 -9.04 15.99 -15.82
N GLU A 203 -10.36 16.15 -15.93
CA GLU A 203 -11.02 16.51 -17.19
C GLU A 203 -10.83 18.00 -17.57
N MET A 204 -10.62 18.87 -16.59
CA MET A 204 -10.27 20.28 -16.82
C MET A 204 -8.81 20.41 -17.29
N PRO A 205 -8.54 20.94 -18.51
CA PRO A 205 -7.18 21.20 -18.96
C PRO A 205 -6.48 22.17 -18.01
N LEU A 206 -5.20 21.91 -17.69
CA LEU A 206 -4.38 22.73 -16.80
C LEU A 206 -4.35 24.23 -17.15
N GLU A 207 -4.65 24.59 -18.39
CA GLU A 207 -4.77 25.98 -18.88
C GLU A 207 -5.97 26.76 -18.33
N SER A 208 -6.98 26.07 -17.78
CA SER A 208 -8.23 26.69 -17.30
C SER A 208 -8.23 27.10 -15.83
N LEU A 209 -7.15 26.84 -15.09
CA LEU A 209 -7.02 27.15 -13.65
C LEU A 209 -6.09 28.34 -13.35
N GLU A 210 -5.56 29.01 -14.38
CA GLU A 210 -4.70 30.22 -14.26
C GLU A 210 -5.40 31.52 -14.69
N ALA A 211 -6.75 31.54 -14.73
CA ALA A 211 -7.57 32.75 -14.91
C ALA A 211 -8.20 33.19 -13.58
#